data_AF-A0A821B244-F1
#
_entry.id   AF-A0A821B244-F1
#
_cell.length_a   1.000
_cell.length_b   1.000
_cell.length_c   1.000
_cell.angle_alpha   90.00
_cell.angle_beta   90.00
_cell.angle_gamma   90.00
#
_symmetry.space_group_name_H-M   'P 1'
#
loop_
_entity.id
_entity.type
_entity.pdbx_description
1 polymer ?
#
loop_
_entity_poly.entity_id
_entity_poly.type
_entity_poly.pdbx_seq_one_letter_code
_entity_poly.pdbx_strand_id
1 'polypeptide(L)'
;MKMFATCTILLLFFLIDTISTAAVTTFPRATGNVTYTNARVLAQNEIFDGAMRRFDRGRGACKQQVEGGKADAVFILENGATLKNVIIGPDQAEGVHCQGSCNIINVWWEDVCEDALTIRQISGTTRITGGGAKGAQDKVIQHNGGGTIIVTDFYVQDFGKLWRSCGNCGTQYPRHLQLNGVIAKNGKVLAGGNGNYN
;
A
#
# COMPACT_ATOMS: atom_id res chain seq x y z
N MET A 1 24.86 19.43 -46.48
CA MET A 1 23.78 18.69 -45.79
C MET A 1 24.24 18.43 -44.36
N LYS A 2 23.55 18.99 -43.36
CA LYS A 2 23.85 18.73 -41.94
C LYS A 2 23.12 17.45 -41.53
N MET A 3 23.87 16.39 -41.26
CA MET A 3 23.33 15.16 -40.65
C MET A 3 22.96 15.47 -39.21
N PHE A 4 21.67 15.47 -38.89
CA PHE A 4 21.18 15.41 -37.52
C PHE A 4 21.18 13.95 -37.08
N ALA A 5 22.04 13.59 -36.14
CA ALA A 5 21.99 12.29 -35.48
C ALA A 5 20.87 12.35 -34.42
N THR A 6 19.75 11.67 -34.68
CA THR A 6 18.72 11.45 -33.66
C THR A 6 19.23 10.40 -32.68
N CYS A 7 19.62 10.85 -31.49
CA CYS A 7 19.94 10.01 -30.35
C CYS A 7 18.64 9.41 -29.80
N THR A 8 18.31 8.18 -30.22
CA THR A 8 17.19 7.43 -29.68
C THR A 8 17.58 6.95 -28.28
N ILE A 9 17.10 7.66 -27.25
CA ILE A 9 17.22 7.22 -25.85
C ILE A 9 16.35 5.98 -25.69
N LEU A 10 16.98 4.81 -25.64
CA LEU A 10 16.32 3.55 -25.30
C LEU A 10 15.98 3.59 -23.79
N LEU A 11 14.74 3.95 -23.45
CA LEU A 11 14.24 3.75 -22.09
C LEU A 11 14.20 2.23 -21.82
N LEU A 12 15.19 1.71 -21.11
CA LEU A 12 15.09 0.41 -20.49
C LEU A 12 14.03 0.47 -19.38
N PHE A 13 12.82 0.06 -19.72
CA PHE A 13 11.86 -0.37 -18.70
C PHE A 13 12.43 -1.63 -18.06
N PHE A 14 13.05 -1.50 -16.89
CA PHE A 14 13.30 -2.65 -16.03
C PHE A 14 11.94 -3.21 -15.61
N LEU A 15 11.47 -4.22 -16.35
CA LEU A 15 10.49 -5.17 -15.83
C LEU A 15 11.18 -5.86 -14.66
N ILE A 16 10.90 -5.39 -13.45
CA ILE A 16 11.21 -6.15 -12.25
C ILE A 16 10.26 -7.34 -12.29
N ASP A 17 10.68 -8.43 -12.91
CA ASP A 17 10.01 -9.71 -12.77
C ASP A 17 10.11 -10.09 -11.30
N THR A 18 9.01 -9.83 -10.59
CA THR A 18 8.86 -10.20 -9.19
C THR A 18 8.78 -11.72 -9.13
N ILE A 19 9.92 -12.36 -8.89
CA ILE A 19 10.00 -13.79 -8.62
C ILE A 19 9.16 -14.03 -7.37
N SER A 20 8.01 -14.70 -7.51
CA SER A 20 7.19 -15.09 -6.37
C SER A 20 7.98 -16.06 -5.50
N THR A 21 8.09 -15.70 -4.23
CA THR A 21 8.71 -16.51 -3.17
C THR A 21 7.67 -16.73 -2.09
N ALA A 22 7.75 -17.79 -1.29
CA ALA A 22 6.74 -17.97 -0.24
C ALA A 22 6.68 -16.72 0.68
N ALA A 23 5.47 -16.25 1.01
CA ALA A 23 5.30 -15.08 1.88
C ALA A 23 6.05 -15.24 3.21
N VAL A 24 6.78 -14.19 3.62
CA VAL A 24 7.45 -14.16 4.91
C VAL A 24 6.40 -13.98 6.01
N THR A 25 6.37 -14.88 7.00
CA THR A 25 5.36 -14.84 8.08
C THR A 25 5.90 -14.28 9.40
N THR A 26 7.18 -13.93 9.45
CA THR A 26 7.80 -13.33 10.63
C THR A 26 7.94 -11.83 10.43
N PHE A 27 7.35 -11.05 11.33
CA PHE A 27 7.51 -9.60 11.33
C PHE A 27 8.98 -9.22 11.59
N PRO A 28 9.56 -8.33 10.78
CA PRO A 28 10.94 -7.91 10.93
C PRO A 28 11.12 -6.98 12.13
N ARG A 29 12.36 -6.89 12.62
CA ARG A 29 12.75 -5.91 13.63
C ARG A 29 13.11 -4.59 12.95
N ALA A 30 12.59 -3.48 13.47
CA ALA A 30 12.95 -2.15 12.98
C ALA A 30 14.43 -1.83 13.23
N THR A 31 15.07 -1.20 12.24
CA THR A 31 16.47 -0.72 12.31
C THR A 31 16.60 0.65 13.00
N GLY A 32 15.48 1.33 13.20
CA GLY A 32 15.37 2.62 13.88
C GLY A 32 13.95 3.17 13.74
N ASN A 33 13.63 4.24 14.47
CA ASN A 33 12.30 4.88 14.40
C ASN A 33 12.41 6.27 13.74
N VAL A 34 11.32 6.70 13.10
CA VAL A 34 11.12 8.04 12.53
C VAL A 34 9.67 8.43 12.81
N THR A 35 9.47 9.60 13.40
CA THR A 35 8.13 10.14 13.62
C THR A 35 7.95 11.36 12.72
N TYR A 36 6.88 11.37 11.94
CA TYR A 36 6.52 12.51 11.10
C TYR A 36 5.44 13.35 11.76
N THR A 37 5.61 14.67 11.76
CA THR A 37 4.57 15.63 12.18
C THR A 37 3.52 15.85 11.08
N ASN A 38 3.93 15.77 9.80
CA ASN A 38 3.07 15.85 8.61
C ASN A 38 3.30 14.66 7.68
N ALA A 39 2.31 14.25 6.90
CA ALA A 39 2.46 13.12 5.98
C ALA A 39 3.69 13.27 5.08
N ARG A 40 4.48 12.21 4.94
CA ARG A 40 5.62 12.19 3.99
C ARG A 40 5.09 11.93 2.59
N VAL A 41 5.10 12.97 1.75
CA VAL A 41 4.72 12.86 0.34
C VAL A 41 5.89 12.33 -0.47
N LEU A 42 5.63 11.31 -1.30
CA LEU A 42 6.53 10.82 -2.35
C LEU A 42 5.99 11.29 -3.69
N ALA A 43 6.81 12.02 -4.44
CA ALA A 43 6.44 12.55 -5.74
C ALA A 43 6.23 11.44 -6.78
N GLN A 44 5.70 11.82 -7.94
CA GLN A 44 5.47 10.89 -9.04
C GLN A 44 6.76 10.13 -9.41
N ASN A 45 6.67 8.81 -9.44
CA ASN A 45 7.77 7.88 -9.68
C ASN A 45 8.94 7.94 -8.66
N GLU A 46 8.79 8.67 -7.55
CA GLU A 46 9.82 8.69 -6.49
C GLU A 46 9.92 7.31 -5.83
N ILE A 47 11.13 6.87 -5.55
CA ILE A 47 11.40 5.64 -4.81
C ILE A 47 11.93 6.02 -3.43
N PHE A 48 11.23 5.58 -2.39
CA PHE A 48 11.67 5.70 -1.01
C PHE A 48 12.00 4.32 -0.44
N ASP A 49 13.26 4.15 -0.04
CA ASP A 49 13.73 2.99 0.72
C ASP A 49 13.87 3.38 2.20
N GLY A 50 13.04 2.80 3.06
CA GLY A 50 13.06 3.07 4.50
C GLY A 50 14.15 2.32 5.27
N ALA A 51 14.94 1.44 4.61
CA ALA A 51 15.97 0.62 5.23
C ALA A 51 15.49 -0.16 6.47
N MET A 52 14.24 -0.65 6.43
CA MET A 52 13.53 -1.31 7.53
C MET A 52 13.39 -0.47 8.81
N ARG A 53 13.39 0.86 8.69
CA ARG A 53 13.01 1.74 9.79
C ARG A 53 11.50 1.71 10.01
N ARG A 54 11.10 2.00 11.24
CA ARG A 54 9.72 2.23 11.65
C ARG A 54 9.34 3.69 11.46
N PHE A 55 8.15 3.93 10.91
CA PHE A 55 7.58 5.24 10.65
C PHE A 55 6.19 5.36 11.28
N ASP A 56 5.91 6.47 11.93
CA ASP A 56 4.60 6.77 12.55
C ASP A 56 4.30 8.28 12.56
N ARG A 57 3.14 8.65 13.13
CA ARG A 57 2.67 10.04 13.31
C ARG A 57 2.87 10.54 14.75
N GLY A 58 3.48 9.73 15.62
CA GLY A 58 3.72 10.04 17.02
C GLY A 58 2.60 9.57 17.96
N ARG A 59 2.96 9.42 19.23
CA ARG A 59 2.12 8.79 20.26
C ARG A 59 0.70 9.36 20.29
N GLY A 60 -0.28 8.47 20.22
CA GLY A 60 -1.70 8.81 20.36
C GLY A 60 -2.33 9.37 19.09
N ALA A 61 -1.60 9.37 17.97
CA ALA A 61 -2.15 9.70 16.66
C ALA A 61 -3.17 8.65 16.20
N CYS A 62 -2.98 7.37 16.56
CA CYS A 62 -3.98 6.35 16.26
C CYS A 62 -5.24 6.56 17.10
N LYS A 63 -6.38 6.79 16.42
CA LYS A 63 -7.71 6.90 17.00
C LYS A 63 -8.61 5.71 16.65
N GLN A 64 -8.00 4.57 16.32
CA GLN A 64 -8.70 3.34 15.90
C GLN A 64 -9.56 3.63 14.66
N GLN A 65 -10.84 3.24 14.67
CA GLN A 65 -11.76 3.36 13.55
C GLN A 65 -12.33 4.78 13.32
N VAL A 66 -11.69 5.81 13.86
CA VAL A 66 -12.05 7.20 13.56
C VAL A 66 -11.42 7.58 12.24
N GLU A 67 -12.24 7.73 11.19
CA GLU A 67 -11.80 8.11 9.85
C GLU A 67 -11.08 9.47 9.88
N GLY A 68 -9.84 9.48 9.40
CA GLY A 68 -9.03 10.66 9.14
C GLY A 68 -8.98 11.02 7.66
N GLY A 69 -8.22 12.06 7.35
CA GLY A 69 -7.97 12.50 6.00
C GLY A 69 -6.60 12.06 5.48
N LYS A 70 -6.35 12.27 4.19
CA LYS A 70 -5.01 12.03 3.60
C LYS A 70 -3.86 12.74 4.32
N ALA A 71 -4.13 13.87 4.98
CA ALA A 71 -3.12 14.63 5.73
C ALA A 71 -2.64 13.90 7.00
N ASP A 72 -3.42 12.94 7.48
CA ASP A 72 -3.13 12.17 8.68
C ASP A 72 -2.29 10.91 8.37
N ALA A 73 -2.15 10.53 7.10
CA ALA A 73 -1.37 9.37 6.68
C ALA A 73 0.11 9.50 7.04
N VAL A 74 0.80 8.38 7.24
CA VAL A 74 2.26 8.34 7.39
C VAL A 74 2.94 8.71 6.08
N PHE A 75 2.46 8.10 4.98
CA PHE A 75 2.95 8.37 3.64
C PHE A 75 1.82 8.66 2.66
N ILE A 76 2.06 9.60 1.75
CA ILE A 76 1.23 9.84 0.56
C ILE A 76 2.08 9.54 -0.67
N LEU A 77 1.64 8.61 -1.49
CA LEU A 77 2.33 8.18 -2.70
C LEU A 77 1.59 8.74 -3.92
N GLU A 78 2.24 9.63 -4.66
CA GLU A 78 1.75 10.05 -5.96
C GLU A 78 1.94 8.93 -7.00
N ASN A 79 1.35 9.11 -8.18
CA ASN A 79 1.34 8.08 -9.22
C ASN A 79 2.75 7.56 -9.56
N GLY A 80 2.91 6.25 -9.65
CA GLY A 80 4.17 5.54 -9.90
C GLY A 80 5.15 5.49 -8.72
N ALA A 81 4.87 6.16 -7.60
CA ALA A 81 5.78 6.16 -6.45
C ALA A 81 5.93 4.75 -5.86
N THR A 82 7.11 4.49 -5.30
CA THR A 82 7.48 3.22 -4.67
C THR A 82 7.87 3.45 -3.22
N LEU A 83 7.21 2.75 -2.31
CA LEU A 83 7.59 2.65 -0.90
C LEU A 83 8.14 1.25 -0.65
N LYS A 84 9.38 1.16 -0.16
CA LYS A 84 10.00 -0.13 0.11
C LYS A 84 10.79 -0.21 1.41
N ASN A 85 10.85 -1.41 1.97
CA ASN A 85 11.58 -1.73 3.21
C ASN A 85 11.20 -0.78 4.35
N VAL A 86 9.92 -0.73 4.66
CA VAL A 86 9.34 0.22 5.62
C VAL A 86 8.53 -0.55 6.64
N ILE A 87 8.65 -0.17 7.90
CA ILE A 87 7.75 -0.64 8.95
C ILE A 87 6.84 0.54 9.34
N ILE A 88 5.54 0.33 9.36
CA ILE A 88 4.55 1.28 9.82
C ILE A 88 4.16 0.89 11.26
N GLY A 89 4.39 1.82 12.18
CA GLY A 89 4.17 1.62 13.61
C GLY A 89 2.69 1.73 14.01
N PRO A 90 2.35 1.40 15.27
CA PRO A 90 0.97 1.43 15.78
C PRO A 90 0.37 2.84 15.82
N ASP A 91 1.19 3.87 15.96
CA ASP A 91 0.78 5.28 15.99
C ASP A 91 0.67 5.89 14.58
N GLN A 92 0.18 5.13 13.60
CA GLN A 92 0.17 5.52 12.19
C GLN A 92 -0.96 6.49 11.78
N ALA A 93 -2.02 6.63 12.57
CA ALA A 93 -3.29 7.22 12.13
C ALA A 93 -3.79 6.56 10.82
N GLU A 94 -3.68 7.23 9.67
CA GLU A 94 -4.22 6.82 8.35
C GLU A 94 -3.21 6.05 7.45
N GLY A 95 -2.32 5.25 8.05
CA GLY A 95 -1.44 4.33 7.31
C GLY A 95 -0.72 4.93 6.09
N VAL A 96 -0.91 4.32 4.91
CA VAL A 96 -0.32 4.77 3.64
C VAL A 96 -1.39 5.02 2.59
N HIS A 97 -1.31 6.15 1.88
CA HIS A 97 -2.29 6.52 0.85
C HIS A 97 -1.64 6.58 -0.54
N CYS A 98 -2.09 5.75 -1.48
CA CYS A 98 -1.73 5.87 -2.89
C CYS A 98 -2.75 6.72 -3.66
N GLN A 99 -2.32 7.89 -4.14
CA GLN A 99 -3.17 8.78 -4.95
C GLN A 99 -3.29 8.32 -6.41
N GLY A 100 -2.26 7.66 -6.92
CA GLY A 100 -2.25 6.98 -8.23
C GLY A 100 -1.88 5.50 -8.10
N SER A 101 -1.53 4.86 -9.21
CA SER A 101 -0.89 3.54 -9.16
C SER A 101 0.39 3.64 -8.34
N CYS A 102 0.67 2.70 -7.44
CA CYS A 102 1.88 2.74 -6.62
C CYS A 102 2.50 1.34 -6.46
N ASN A 103 3.74 1.29 -5.98
CA ASN A 103 4.42 0.05 -5.63
C ASN A 103 4.71 0.01 -4.13
N ILE A 104 4.26 -1.05 -3.47
CA ILE A 104 4.50 -1.33 -2.06
C ILE A 104 5.34 -2.59 -1.99
N ILE A 105 6.59 -2.48 -1.55
CA ILE A 105 7.54 -3.60 -1.60
C ILE A 105 8.14 -3.84 -0.21
N ASN A 106 7.88 -5.01 0.38
CA ASN A 106 8.41 -5.35 1.70
C ASN A 106 8.05 -4.29 2.77
N VAL A 107 6.77 -3.91 2.83
CA VAL A 107 6.24 -2.96 3.81
C VAL A 107 5.43 -3.70 4.87
N TRP A 108 5.63 -3.35 6.14
CA TRP A 108 5.10 -4.07 7.29
C TRP A 108 4.30 -3.17 8.22
N TRP A 109 3.03 -3.49 8.46
CA TRP A 109 2.16 -2.77 9.41
C TRP A 109 2.04 -3.55 10.71
N GLU A 110 2.66 -3.04 11.77
CA GLU A 110 2.74 -3.74 13.05
C GLU A 110 1.43 -3.75 13.83
N ASP A 111 0.60 -2.73 13.67
CA ASP A 111 -0.74 -2.66 14.23
C ASP A 111 -1.54 -1.66 13.41
N VAL A 112 -2.51 -2.17 12.64
CA VAL A 112 -3.32 -1.36 11.75
C VAL A 112 -4.35 -0.57 12.57
N CYS A 113 -4.36 0.75 12.39
CA CYS A 113 -5.22 1.65 13.15
C CYS A 113 -6.66 1.73 12.58
N GLU A 114 -6.84 2.36 11.42
CA GLU A 114 -8.10 2.37 10.66
C GLU A 114 -7.95 1.41 9.46
N ASP A 115 -7.21 1.86 8.45
CA ASP A 115 -6.69 1.11 7.31
C ASP A 115 -5.16 0.94 7.38
N ALA A 116 -4.59 -0.06 6.69
CA ALA A 116 -3.16 -0.11 6.43
C ALA A 116 -2.79 0.71 5.17
N LEU A 117 -3.58 0.51 4.10
CA LEU A 117 -3.31 1.03 2.78
C LEU A 117 -4.59 1.46 2.06
N THR A 118 -4.63 2.72 1.64
CA THR A 118 -5.77 3.32 0.95
C THR A 118 -5.42 3.61 -0.51
N ILE A 119 -6.15 2.99 -1.44
CA ILE A 119 -5.93 3.10 -2.89
C ILE A 119 -6.97 4.02 -3.52
N ARG A 120 -6.50 5.12 -4.10
CA ARG A 120 -7.35 6.19 -4.67
C ARG A 120 -7.14 6.39 -6.18
N GLN A 121 -6.27 5.60 -6.81
CA GLN A 121 -6.07 5.61 -8.27
C GLN A 121 -7.41 5.44 -9.00
N ILE A 122 -7.63 6.13 -10.11
CA ILE A 122 -8.88 5.96 -10.89
C ILE A 122 -8.76 4.81 -11.90
N SER A 123 -7.55 4.53 -12.36
CA SER A 123 -7.21 3.45 -13.29
C SER A 123 -5.77 2.99 -13.07
N GLY A 124 -5.31 1.99 -13.83
CA GLY A 124 -3.96 1.44 -13.75
C GLY A 124 -3.83 0.28 -12.77
N THR A 125 -2.63 0.07 -12.23
CA THR A 125 -2.33 -1.08 -11.37
C THR A 125 -1.43 -0.70 -10.21
N THR A 126 -1.90 -0.92 -8.99
CA THR A 126 -1.06 -0.92 -7.78
C THR A 126 -0.53 -2.31 -7.51
N ARG A 127 0.75 -2.40 -7.18
CA ARG A 127 1.44 -3.66 -6.87
C ARG A 127 1.90 -3.67 -5.42
N ILE A 128 1.51 -4.73 -4.71
CA ILE A 128 1.94 -5.00 -3.33
C ILE A 128 2.72 -6.31 -3.37
N THR A 129 3.99 -6.28 -2.99
CA THR A 129 4.90 -7.44 -3.12
C THR A 129 5.68 -7.65 -1.83
N GLY A 130 5.49 -8.82 -1.21
CA GLY A 130 6.05 -9.11 0.10
C GLY A 130 5.47 -8.22 1.20
N GLY A 131 6.05 -8.30 2.39
CA GLY A 131 5.58 -7.54 3.54
C GLY A 131 4.39 -8.18 4.25
N GLY A 132 3.76 -7.41 5.13
CA GLY A 132 2.60 -7.92 5.86
C GLY A 132 1.89 -6.91 6.75
N ALA A 133 0.73 -7.27 7.26
CA ALA A 133 -0.04 -6.44 8.18
C ALA A 133 -0.67 -7.28 9.29
N LYS A 134 -0.85 -6.69 10.48
CA LYS A 134 -1.62 -7.32 11.54
C LYS A 134 -2.45 -6.34 12.36
N GLY A 135 -3.45 -6.86 13.07
CA GLY A 135 -4.25 -6.09 14.03
C GLY A 135 -5.34 -5.22 13.41
N ALA A 136 -5.66 -5.39 12.12
CA ALA A 136 -6.67 -4.58 11.45
C ALA A 136 -8.08 -4.91 11.92
N GLN A 137 -8.71 -4.02 12.70
CA GLN A 137 -10.06 -4.25 13.22
C GLN A 137 -11.10 -4.41 12.11
N ASP A 138 -10.98 -3.63 11.03
CA ASP A 138 -11.86 -3.72 9.86
C ASP A 138 -11.11 -4.01 8.57
N LYS A 139 -10.39 -3.06 7.94
CA LYS A 139 -9.76 -3.31 6.63
C LYS A 139 -8.25 -3.17 6.70
N VAL A 140 -7.55 -3.99 5.91
CA VAL A 140 -6.12 -3.80 5.63
C VAL A 140 -5.97 -2.90 4.39
N ILE A 141 -6.60 -3.29 3.27
CA ILE A 141 -6.54 -2.54 2.01
C ILE A 141 -7.93 -2.00 1.68
N GLN A 142 -8.05 -0.67 1.71
CA GLN A 142 -9.26 0.05 1.32
C GLN A 142 -9.11 0.56 -0.12
N HIS A 143 -9.99 0.11 -1.02
CA HIS A 143 -9.94 0.49 -2.43
C HIS A 143 -11.07 1.47 -2.74
N ASN A 144 -10.74 2.76 -2.69
CA ASN A 144 -11.68 3.87 -2.90
C ASN A 144 -11.77 4.28 -4.38
N GLY A 145 -10.66 4.19 -5.13
CA GLY A 145 -10.60 4.49 -6.56
C GLY A 145 -11.04 3.34 -7.48
N GLY A 146 -10.55 3.27 -8.71
CA GLY A 146 -10.76 2.17 -9.67
C GLY A 146 -9.49 1.38 -9.97
N GLY A 147 -9.54 0.55 -11.01
CA GLY A 147 -8.38 -0.19 -11.53
C GLY A 147 -8.08 -1.49 -10.78
N THR A 148 -6.82 -1.93 -10.87
CA THR A 148 -6.39 -3.26 -10.39
C THR A 148 -5.41 -3.16 -9.24
N ILE A 149 -5.60 -3.99 -8.22
CA ILE A 149 -4.60 -4.24 -7.18
C ILE A 149 -4.09 -5.66 -7.34
N ILE A 150 -2.77 -5.82 -7.37
CA ILE A 150 -2.11 -7.13 -7.40
C ILE A 150 -1.31 -7.27 -6.11
N VAL A 151 -1.67 -8.27 -5.31
CA VAL A 151 -1.00 -8.60 -4.04
C VAL A 151 -0.26 -9.91 -4.22
N THR A 152 1.05 -9.88 -4.01
CA THR A 152 1.93 -11.03 -4.17
C THR A 152 2.72 -11.26 -2.89
N ASP A 153 2.71 -12.48 -2.38
CA ASP A 153 3.55 -12.95 -1.26
C ASP A 153 3.38 -12.14 0.05
N PHE A 154 2.17 -11.66 0.32
CA PHE A 154 1.85 -10.84 1.49
C PHE A 154 1.38 -11.69 2.67
N TYR A 155 1.83 -11.35 3.89
CA TYR A 155 1.36 -11.98 5.12
C TYR A 155 0.35 -11.11 5.86
N VAL A 156 -0.80 -11.66 6.23
CA VAL A 156 -1.81 -10.94 7.03
C VAL A 156 -2.27 -11.77 8.22
N GLN A 157 -2.31 -11.17 9.40
CA GLN A 157 -2.71 -11.83 10.65
C GLN A 157 -3.71 -10.97 11.45
N ASP A 158 -4.72 -11.59 12.07
CA ASP A 158 -5.65 -10.94 13.00
C ASP A 158 -6.32 -9.71 12.36
N PHE A 159 -7.23 -9.95 11.41
CA PHE A 159 -7.79 -8.90 10.56
C PHE A 159 -9.30 -9.08 10.28
N GLY A 160 -10.00 -7.97 10.07
CA GLY A 160 -11.38 -7.99 9.58
C GLY A 160 -11.43 -8.42 8.12
N LYS A 161 -10.88 -7.62 7.22
CA LYS A 161 -10.94 -7.77 5.76
C LYS A 161 -9.58 -7.44 5.14
N LEU A 162 -9.00 -8.34 4.36
CA LEU A 162 -7.74 -8.03 3.69
C LEU A 162 -7.96 -6.95 2.62
N TRP A 163 -9.01 -7.07 1.80
CA TRP A 163 -9.36 -6.06 0.81
C TRP A 163 -10.86 -5.76 0.79
N ARG A 164 -11.21 -4.47 0.65
CA ARG A 164 -12.59 -4.03 0.46
C ARG A 164 -12.70 -3.00 -0.66
N SER A 165 -13.54 -3.31 -1.65
CA SER A 165 -14.09 -2.33 -2.58
C SER A 165 -15.01 -1.37 -1.82
N CYS A 166 -14.80 -0.06 -1.95
CA CYS A 166 -15.59 0.93 -1.24
C CYS A 166 -17.09 0.85 -1.58
N GLY A 167 -17.94 0.53 -0.61
CA GLY A 167 -19.38 0.29 -0.80
C GLY A 167 -20.24 1.55 -0.85
N ASN A 168 -19.77 2.65 -0.28
CA ASN A 168 -20.52 3.90 -0.09
C ASN A 168 -19.76 5.13 -0.63
N CYS A 169 -18.67 4.94 -1.37
CA CYS A 169 -18.00 6.03 -2.06
C CYS A 169 -18.97 6.73 -3.01
N GLY A 170 -18.96 8.08 -3.00
CA GLY A 170 -19.87 8.89 -3.83
C GLY A 170 -19.73 8.61 -5.33
N THR A 171 -18.52 8.29 -5.78
CA THR A 171 -18.27 7.74 -7.12
C THR A 171 -17.88 6.28 -7.02
N GLN A 172 -18.50 5.44 -7.84
CA GLN A 172 -18.23 4.00 -7.91
C GLN A 172 -17.42 3.68 -9.17
N TYR A 173 -16.54 2.70 -9.05
CA TYR A 173 -15.64 2.25 -10.10
C TYR A 173 -15.63 0.72 -10.17
N PRO A 174 -15.35 0.14 -11.34
CA PRO A 174 -14.88 -1.24 -11.39
C PRO A 174 -13.53 -1.35 -10.66
N ARG A 175 -13.41 -2.36 -9.80
CA ARG A 175 -12.24 -2.60 -8.96
C ARG A 175 -11.89 -4.07 -9.04
N HIS A 176 -10.64 -4.35 -9.40
CA HIS A 176 -10.15 -5.70 -9.57
C HIS A 176 -9.06 -6.01 -8.54
N LEU A 177 -9.08 -7.24 -8.04
CA LEU A 177 -8.11 -7.75 -7.09
C LEU A 177 -7.52 -9.04 -7.63
N GLN A 178 -6.19 -9.17 -7.56
CA GLN A 178 -5.47 -10.42 -7.77
C GLN A 178 -4.65 -10.72 -6.52
N LEU A 179 -4.79 -11.93 -5.97
CA LEU A 179 -4.04 -12.39 -4.81
C LEU A 179 -3.20 -13.60 -5.21
N ASN A 180 -1.89 -13.52 -5.04
CA ASN A 180 -0.93 -14.57 -5.37
C ASN A 180 -0.04 -14.83 -4.16
N GLY A 181 0.06 -16.07 -3.69
CA GLY A 181 0.97 -16.41 -2.58
C GLY A 181 0.65 -15.74 -1.23
N VAL A 182 -0.56 -15.21 -1.03
CA VAL A 182 -0.96 -14.57 0.23
C VAL A 182 -1.15 -15.60 1.33
N ILE A 183 -0.55 -15.37 2.49
CA ILE A 183 -0.79 -16.16 3.70
C ILE A 183 -1.66 -15.33 4.64
N ALA A 184 -2.85 -15.84 4.94
CA ALA A 184 -3.81 -15.20 5.82
C ALA A 184 -4.07 -16.04 7.07
N LYS A 185 -4.04 -15.41 8.25
CA LYS A 185 -4.28 -16.06 9.53
C LYS A 185 -5.28 -15.25 10.36
N ASN A 186 -6.25 -15.93 10.97
CA ASN A 186 -7.24 -15.32 11.88
C ASN A 186 -7.99 -14.12 11.25
N GLY A 187 -8.39 -14.24 9.98
CA GLY A 187 -9.17 -13.23 9.26
C GLY A 187 -10.67 -13.51 9.27
N LYS A 188 -11.52 -12.47 9.16
CA LYS A 188 -12.96 -12.67 8.92
C LYS A 188 -13.30 -12.81 7.43
N VAL A 189 -12.73 -11.97 6.56
CA VAL A 189 -13.00 -11.95 5.11
C VAL A 189 -11.70 -11.70 4.34
N LEU A 190 -11.44 -12.44 3.27
CA LEU A 190 -10.29 -12.15 2.40
C LEU A 190 -10.55 -10.95 1.47
N ALA A 191 -11.63 -11.01 0.69
CA ALA A 191 -11.95 -9.97 -0.27
C ALA A 191 -13.46 -9.69 -0.29
N GLY A 192 -13.83 -8.40 -0.22
CA GLY A 192 -15.21 -7.95 -0.39
C GLY A 192 -15.35 -7.05 -1.61
N GLY A 193 -15.82 -7.60 -2.73
CA GLY A 193 -16.14 -6.86 -3.95
C GLY A 193 -17.59 -6.34 -3.97
N ASN A 194 -17.88 -5.40 -4.87
CA ASN A 194 -19.24 -4.94 -5.13
C ASN A 194 -19.69 -5.53 -6.48
N GLY A 195 -20.42 -6.65 -6.48
CA GLY A 195 -20.73 -7.41 -7.70
C GLY A 195 -21.64 -6.70 -8.72
N ASN A 196 -22.17 -5.52 -8.36
CA ASN A 196 -22.97 -4.67 -9.23
C ASN A 196 -22.13 -3.66 -10.04
N TYR A 197 -20.81 -3.61 -9.82
CA TYR A 197 -19.87 -2.78 -10.57
C TYR A 197 -18.80 -3.69 -11.18
N ASN A 198 -18.83 -3.86 -12.51
CA ASN A 198 -17.96 -4.76 -13.26
C ASN A 198 -16.98 -3.99 -14.14
#